data_AF-A0A0D3CGP5-F1
#
_entry.id   AF-A0A0D3CGP5-F1
#
_cell.length_a   1.000
_cell.length_b   1.000
_cell.length_c   1.000
_cell.angle_alpha   90.00
_cell.angle_beta   90.00
_cell.angle_gamma   90.00
#
_symmetry.space_group_name_H-M   'P 1'
#
loop_
_entity.id
_entity.type
_entity.pdbx_description
1 polymer ?
#
loop_
_entity_poly.entity_id
_entity_poly.type
_entity_poly.pdbx_seq_one_letter_code
_entity_poly.pdbx_strand_id
1 'polypeptide(L)'
;MARTKQSAKRTRATCTSSTAPPQAQQQTSATYPWPREQEGEPIDLDSPLLLDFNCEGWDKGTAARYNALLRVDMLPTRFCHAETLADLGIDEDVFETLHAIGIAPLCYTTHELNPDLARQVLATATITYEDSNAPSYANCSFSFMADGEYCSLSLDKLNEIYETATKPKGVAVAKNFSPSNAFWDCIANGNFTPGKAYQSQIRNPALRVIAKIISNLLFAKDLTSKVTNGELQTLTMICERRQCLMHGSNKKDISGSLLTPLFKHFSIDLGKYSVNKEVQYLDI
;
A
#
# COMPACT_ATOMS: atom_id res chain seq x y z
N MET A 1 15.51 69.84 -40.08
CA MET A 1 14.11 69.44 -40.33
C MET A 1 13.40 69.35 -39.00
N ALA A 2 12.50 70.29 -38.72
CA ALA A 2 11.61 70.28 -37.55
C ALA A 2 10.20 69.91 -38.03
N ARG A 3 9.48 69.05 -37.29
CA ARG A 3 8.04 68.90 -37.43
C ARG A 3 7.39 68.54 -36.10
N THR A 4 6.23 69.17 -35.92
CA THR A 4 5.53 69.46 -34.68
C THR A 4 4.54 68.36 -34.27
N LYS A 5 4.27 68.34 -32.96
CA LYS A 5 3.18 67.71 -32.18
C LYS A 5 1.89 67.33 -32.93
N GLN A 6 1.24 66.25 -32.48
CA GLN A 6 -0.18 66.31 -32.13
C GLN A 6 -0.57 65.28 -31.06
N SER A 7 -1.39 65.77 -30.13
CA SER A 7 -1.94 65.12 -28.95
C SER A 7 -3.37 64.66 -29.27
N ALA A 8 -3.79 63.51 -28.74
CA ALA A 8 -5.19 63.16 -28.60
C ALA A 8 -5.44 62.59 -27.20
N LYS A 9 -6.30 63.30 -26.46
CA LYS A 9 -6.79 63.04 -25.10
C LYS A 9 -8.22 62.52 -25.25
N ARG A 10 -8.58 61.39 -24.63
CA ARG A 10 -9.96 60.89 -24.37
C ARG A 10 -9.82 59.54 -23.65
N THR A 11 -10.55 59.14 -22.61
CA THR A 11 -11.54 59.73 -21.71
C THR A 11 -11.50 58.81 -20.48
N ARG A 12 -11.50 59.37 -19.27
CA ARG A 12 -11.63 58.58 -18.03
C ARG A 12 -13.12 58.25 -17.85
N ALA A 13 -13.49 56.98 -17.94
CA ALA A 13 -14.78 56.48 -17.47
C ALA A 13 -14.56 55.83 -16.10
N THR A 14 -15.38 56.21 -15.12
CA THR A 14 -15.44 55.64 -13.77
C THR A 14 -16.81 55.02 -13.58
N CYS A 15 -16.84 54.00 -12.71
CA CYS A 15 -18.00 53.22 -12.24
C CYS A 15 -18.36 52.09 -13.21
N THR A 16 -18.50 50.83 -12.80
CA THR A 16 -19.25 50.33 -11.63
C THR A 16 -18.72 48.98 -11.13
N SER A 17 -18.87 48.77 -9.82
CA SER A 17 -18.76 47.49 -9.12
C SER A 17 -19.42 46.33 -9.88
N SER A 18 -18.63 45.35 -10.30
CA SER A 18 -19.11 44.02 -10.62
C SER A 18 -18.52 43.07 -9.58
N THR A 19 -19.41 42.49 -8.80
CA THR A 19 -19.17 41.38 -7.89
C THR A 19 -18.35 40.32 -8.62
N ALA A 20 -17.19 39.95 -8.07
CA ALA A 20 -16.40 38.84 -8.58
C ALA A 20 -17.24 37.56 -8.49
N PRO A 21 -17.29 36.71 -9.54
CA PRO A 21 -17.89 35.38 -9.40
C PRO A 21 -17.09 34.59 -8.36
N PRO A 22 -17.71 33.63 -7.65
CA PRO A 22 -16.97 32.73 -6.78
C PRO A 22 -15.94 32.00 -7.64
N GLN A 23 -14.66 32.18 -7.32
CA GLN A 23 -13.57 31.46 -7.99
C GLN A 23 -13.78 29.97 -7.71
N ALA A 24 -14.28 29.22 -8.70
CA ALA A 24 -13.98 27.81 -8.80
C ALA A 24 -12.44 27.71 -8.80
N GLN A 25 -11.87 27.09 -7.77
CA GLN A 25 -10.43 26.85 -7.68
C GLN A 25 -10.02 26.14 -8.97
N GLN A 26 -9.27 26.83 -9.83
CA GLN A 26 -8.61 26.17 -10.95
C GLN A 26 -7.68 25.12 -10.36
N GLN A 27 -8.00 23.84 -10.52
CA GLN A 27 -7.13 22.73 -10.13
C GLN A 27 -5.76 22.96 -10.75
N THR A 28 -4.72 22.97 -9.93
CA THR A 28 -3.35 23.01 -10.42
C THR A 28 -2.99 21.61 -10.94
N SER A 29 -2.05 21.52 -11.88
CA SER A 29 -1.60 20.22 -12.43
C SER A 29 -1.09 19.27 -11.33
N ALA A 30 -0.63 19.80 -10.19
CA ALA A 30 -0.14 19.02 -9.06
C ALA A 30 -1.26 18.23 -8.33
N THR A 31 -2.46 18.81 -8.19
CA THR A 31 -3.58 18.17 -7.48
C THR A 31 -4.49 17.37 -8.42
N TYR A 32 -4.44 17.62 -9.72
CA TYR A 32 -5.22 16.86 -10.71
C TYR A 32 -4.91 15.35 -10.62
N PRO A 33 -5.91 14.46 -10.72
CA PRO A 33 -7.35 14.72 -10.94
C PRO A 33 -8.21 14.92 -9.67
N TRP A 34 -7.62 15.13 -8.49
CA TRP A 34 -8.37 15.28 -7.24
C TRP A 34 -8.63 16.75 -6.85
N PRO A 35 -9.69 17.04 -6.06
CA PRO A 35 -10.76 16.12 -5.64
C PRO A 35 -11.65 15.71 -6.82
N ARG A 36 -12.23 14.50 -6.75
CA ARG A 36 -13.14 13.98 -7.78
C ARG A 36 -14.57 13.99 -7.27
N GLU A 37 -15.52 14.29 -8.17
CA GLU A 37 -16.94 14.26 -7.85
C GLU A 37 -17.47 12.83 -7.63
N GLN A 38 -16.87 11.85 -8.31
CA GLN A 38 -17.27 10.45 -8.25
C GLN A 38 -16.05 9.52 -8.17
N GLU A 39 -16.07 8.61 -7.20
CA GLU A 39 -15.11 7.53 -7.06
C GLU A 39 -15.26 6.48 -8.17
N GLY A 40 -14.19 5.74 -8.44
CA GLY A 40 -14.26 4.57 -9.32
C GLY A 40 -14.33 4.84 -10.82
N GLU A 41 -14.38 6.10 -11.25
CA GLU A 41 -14.35 6.45 -12.69
C GLU A 41 -12.92 6.44 -13.24
N PRO A 42 -12.67 6.06 -14.50
CA PRO A 42 -11.34 6.12 -15.08
C PRO A 42 -10.84 7.57 -15.24
N ILE A 43 -9.54 7.76 -15.09
CA ILE A 43 -8.84 9.01 -15.37
C ILE A 43 -8.61 9.10 -16.88
N ASP A 44 -8.96 10.22 -17.49
CA ASP A 44 -8.65 10.51 -18.89
C ASP A 44 -7.13 10.70 -19.07
N LEU A 45 -6.50 9.78 -19.82
CA LEU A 45 -5.07 9.76 -20.07
C LEU A 45 -4.63 10.78 -21.13
N ASP A 46 -5.57 11.26 -21.95
CA ASP A 46 -5.34 12.27 -22.98
C ASP A 46 -5.58 13.69 -22.46
N SER A 47 -5.97 13.83 -21.19
CA SER A 47 -6.19 15.12 -20.54
C SER A 47 -4.92 15.99 -20.58
N PRO A 48 -5.01 17.25 -21.02
CA PRO A 48 -3.87 18.16 -21.07
C PRO A 48 -3.36 18.58 -19.69
N LEU A 49 -4.12 18.28 -18.62
CA LEU A 49 -3.72 18.54 -17.23
C LEU A 49 -2.85 17.42 -16.65
N LEU A 50 -2.85 16.24 -17.28
CA LEU A 50 -2.08 15.08 -16.85
C LEU A 50 -0.69 15.11 -17.47
N LEU A 51 0.33 15.20 -16.61
CA LEU A 51 1.73 15.28 -17.04
C LEU A 51 2.22 13.93 -17.55
N ASP A 52 3.18 13.95 -18.47
CA ASP A 52 3.88 12.73 -18.91
C ASP A 52 4.75 12.13 -17.78
N PHE A 53 5.26 12.99 -16.89
CA PHE A 53 6.04 12.62 -15.72
C PHE A 53 5.81 13.62 -14.58
N ASN A 54 5.59 13.11 -13.37
CA ASN A 54 5.43 13.92 -12.17
C ASN A 54 5.96 13.13 -10.96
N CYS A 55 6.98 13.66 -10.29
CA CYS A 55 7.59 12.99 -9.14
C CYS A 55 6.80 13.14 -7.84
N GLU A 56 6.00 14.20 -7.71
CA GLU A 56 5.24 14.56 -6.50
C GLU A 56 3.73 14.65 -6.82
N GLY A 57 3.26 13.89 -7.80
CA GLY A 57 1.86 13.91 -8.19
C GLY A 57 1.54 12.90 -9.28
N TRP A 58 0.40 13.11 -9.92
CA TRP A 58 -0.09 12.20 -10.95
C TRP A 58 0.54 12.49 -12.31
N ASP A 59 0.84 11.40 -13.00
CA ASP A 59 1.32 11.34 -14.37
C ASP A 59 0.54 10.27 -15.15
N LYS A 60 0.77 10.20 -16.47
CA LYS A 60 0.11 9.21 -17.32
C LYS A 60 0.35 7.77 -16.85
N GLY A 61 1.52 7.47 -16.29
CA GLY A 61 1.88 6.13 -15.82
C GLY A 61 1.11 5.71 -14.56
N THR A 62 1.09 6.57 -13.55
CA THR A 62 0.32 6.40 -12.29
C THR A 62 -1.17 6.37 -12.57
N ALA A 63 -1.70 7.25 -13.43
CA ALA A 63 -3.11 7.26 -13.83
C ALA A 63 -3.50 5.97 -14.57
N ALA A 64 -2.65 5.45 -15.46
CA ALA A 64 -2.88 4.17 -16.12
C ALA A 64 -2.91 3.00 -15.12
N ARG A 65 -2.02 3.00 -14.11
CA ARG A 65 -2.04 2.01 -13.02
C ARG A 65 -3.32 2.09 -12.21
N TYR A 66 -3.76 3.29 -11.86
CA TYR A 66 -5.04 3.50 -11.18
C TYR A 66 -6.23 2.97 -12.00
N ASN A 67 -6.29 3.28 -13.30
CA ASN A 67 -7.33 2.77 -14.20
C ASN A 67 -7.30 1.23 -14.30
N ALA A 68 -6.13 0.61 -14.22
CA ALA A 68 -6.02 -0.84 -14.15
C ALA A 68 -6.55 -1.40 -12.81
N LEU A 69 -6.31 -0.70 -11.70
CA LEU A 69 -6.81 -1.06 -10.37
C LEU A 69 -8.33 -0.89 -10.20
N LEU A 70 -8.99 -0.06 -11.02
CA LEU A 70 -10.46 -0.01 -11.08
C LEU A 70 -11.08 -1.35 -11.47
N ARG A 71 -10.32 -2.20 -12.19
CA ARG A 71 -10.74 -3.56 -12.57
C ARG A 71 -10.41 -4.61 -11.51
N VAL A 72 -9.79 -4.20 -10.41
CA VAL A 72 -9.46 -5.06 -9.28
C VAL A 72 -10.48 -4.81 -8.17
N ASP A 73 -11.05 -5.91 -7.69
CA ASP A 73 -11.90 -5.89 -6.52
C ASP A 73 -11.03 -5.70 -5.27
N MET A 74 -11.28 -4.61 -4.55
CA MET A 74 -10.58 -4.25 -3.32
C MET A 74 -11.39 -4.83 -2.17
N LEU A 75 -10.82 -5.81 -1.49
CA LEU A 75 -11.47 -6.53 -0.40
C LEU A 75 -10.78 -6.18 0.93
N PRO A 76 -11.49 -6.26 2.06
CA PRO A 76 -10.88 -6.06 3.36
C PRO A 76 -9.74 -7.04 3.61
N THR A 77 -8.72 -6.59 4.35
CA THR A 77 -7.66 -7.48 4.85
C THR A 77 -8.25 -8.51 5.80
N ARG A 78 -7.76 -9.77 5.73
CA ARG A 78 -8.19 -10.83 6.64
C ARG A 78 -7.26 -10.88 7.84
N PHE A 79 -7.80 -10.58 9.01
CA PHE A 79 -7.05 -10.53 10.26
C PHE A 79 -7.12 -11.87 11.01
N CYS A 80 -6.25 -12.03 12.01
CA CYS A 80 -6.30 -13.15 12.93
C CYS A 80 -7.51 -13.02 13.86
N HIS A 81 -8.22 -14.13 14.11
CA HIS A 81 -9.31 -14.18 15.08
C HIS A 81 -8.81 -14.85 16.36
N ALA A 82 -8.52 -14.04 17.39
CA ALA A 82 -7.87 -14.51 18.62
C ALA A 82 -8.67 -15.62 19.33
N GLU A 83 -10.00 -15.50 19.43
CA GLU A 83 -10.85 -16.50 20.08
C GLU A 83 -10.79 -17.85 19.36
N THR A 84 -10.83 -17.86 18.01
CA THR A 84 -10.72 -19.11 17.25
C THR A 84 -9.35 -19.76 17.41
N LEU A 85 -8.28 -18.97 17.47
CA LEU A 85 -6.95 -19.50 17.74
C LEU A 85 -6.84 -20.12 19.14
N ALA A 86 -7.49 -19.50 20.13
CA ALA A 86 -7.52 -19.98 21.50
C ALA A 86 -8.35 -21.26 21.65
N ASP A 87 -9.50 -21.34 20.98
CA ASP A 87 -10.32 -22.56 20.90
C ASP A 87 -9.56 -23.74 20.28
N LEU A 88 -8.64 -23.45 19.35
CA LEU A 88 -7.76 -24.43 18.73
C LEU A 88 -6.49 -24.73 19.55
N GLY A 89 -6.24 -23.99 20.64
CA GLY A 89 -5.08 -24.14 21.51
C GLY A 89 -3.75 -23.79 20.84
N ILE A 90 -3.75 -22.87 19.86
CA ILE A 90 -2.56 -22.45 19.11
C ILE A 90 -2.32 -20.94 19.15
N ASP A 91 -3.12 -20.20 19.91
CA ASP A 91 -3.04 -18.74 20.01
C ASP A 91 -1.70 -18.25 20.52
N GLU A 92 -1.19 -18.84 21.60
CA GLU A 92 0.10 -18.43 22.20
C GLU A 92 1.25 -18.62 21.19
N ASP A 93 1.34 -19.80 20.57
CA ASP A 93 2.38 -20.12 19.58
C ASP A 93 2.33 -19.18 18.36
N VAL A 94 1.12 -18.90 17.85
CA VAL A 94 0.92 -18.00 16.71
C VAL A 94 1.28 -16.57 17.11
N PHE A 95 0.74 -16.07 18.23
CA PHE A 95 0.98 -14.71 18.71
C PHE A 95 2.46 -14.47 18.99
N GLU A 96 3.11 -15.32 19.78
CA GLU A 96 4.53 -15.17 20.14
C GLU A 96 5.43 -15.23 18.90
N THR A 97 5.10 -16.06 17.91
CA THR A 97 5.86 -16.11 16.66
C THR A 97 5.71 -14.80 15.88
N LEU A 98 4.49 -14.29 15.71
CA LEU A 98 4.22 -13.03 15.01
C LEU A 98 4.77 -11.81 15.76
N HIS A 99 4.75 -11.85 17.08
CA HIS A 99 5.28 -10.81 17.95
C HIS A 99 6.81 -10.80 17.91
N ALA A 100 7.45 -11.97 17.94
CA ALA A 100 8.90 -12.11 17.78
C ALA A 100 9.45 -11.54 16.46
N ILE A 101 8.64 -11.59 15.40
CA ILE A 101 8.97 -11.00 14.10
C ILE A 101 8.44 -9.57 13.95
N GLY A 102 7.74 -9.04 14.95
CA GLY A 102 7.28 -7.65 14.97
C GLY A 102 6.21 -7.33 13.94
N ILE A 103 5.38 -8.31 13.55
CA ILE A 103 4.22 -8.08 12.67
C ILE A 103 2.88 -8.40 13.34
N ALA A 104 2.88 -8.83 14.61
CA ALA A 104 1.63 -9.12 15.32
C ALA A 104 0.59 -7.99 15.23
N PRO A 105 0.94 -6.70 15.42
CA PRO A 105 -0.05 -5.62 15.28
C PRO A 105 -0.73 -5.58 13.91
N LEU A 106 0.01 -5.85 12.81
CA LEU A 106 -0.53 -5.94 11.46
C LEU A 106 -1.52 -7.09 11.28
N CYS A 107 -1.35 -8.17 12.05
CA CYS A 107 -2.16 -9.37 11.94
C CYS A 107 -3.44 -9.31 12.77
N TYR A 108 -3.44 -8.60 13.91
CA TYR A 108 -4.54 -8.59 14.87
C TYR A 108 -5.32 -7.26 14.90
N THR A 109 -4.75 -6.16 14.42
CA THR A 109 -5.43 -4.85 14.45
C THR A 109 -6.29 -4.67 13.22
N THR A 110 -7.61 -4.69 13.41
CA THR A 110 -8.56 -4.57 12.31
C THR A 110 -8.72 -3.13 11.86
N HIS A 111 -8.86 -2.93 10.55
CA HIS A 111 -9.09 -1.63 9.96
C HIS A 111 -10.17 -1.70 8.87
N GLU A 112 -10.97 -0.64 8.77
CA GLU A 112 -11.90 -0.45 7.65
C GLU A 112 -11.13 -0.27 6.34
N LEU A 113 -11.77 -0.57 5.22
CA LEU A 113 -11.20 -0.38 3.89
C LEU A 113 -11.79 0.85 3.21
N ASN A 114 -10.94 1.73 2.69
CA ASN A 114 -11.32 2.79 1.76
C ASN A 114 -10.83 2.43 0.34
N PRO A 115 -11.67 1.86 -0.54
CA PRO A 115 -11.24 1.28 -1.80
C PRO A 115 -10.56 2.28 -2.75
N ASP A 116 -11.12 3.48 -2.92
CA ASP A 116 -10.59 4.49 -3.84
C ASP A 116 -9.22 5.00 -3.37
N LEU A 117 -9.12 5.39 -2.09
CA LEU A 117 -7.85 5.78 -1.47
C LEU A 117 -6.79 4.67 -1.55
N ALA A 118 -7.17 3.42 -1.29
CA ALA A 118 -6.26 2.28 -1.42
C ALA A 118 -5.73 2.14 -2.86
N ARG A 119 -6.57 2.35 -3.88
CA ARG A 119 -6.12 2.36 -5.28
C ARG A 119 -5.17 3.51 -5.59
N GLN A 120 -5.40 4.70 -5.04
CA GLN A 120 -4.50 5.85 -5.20
C GLN A 120 -3.11 5.52 -4.67
N VAL A 121 -3.03 4.97 -3.44
CA VAL A 121 -1.77 4.53 -2.85
C VAL A 121 -1.12 3.46 -3.72
N LEU A 122 -1.82 2.37 -4.06
CA LEU A 122 -1.23 1.28 -4.83
C LEU A 122 -0.76 1.72 -6.23
N ALA A 123 -1.38 2.74 -6.82
CA ALA A 123 -0.97 3.30 -8.11
C ALA A 123 0.31 4.16 -8.02
N THR A 124 0.56 4.79 -6.87
CA THR A 124 1.56 5.86 -6.71
C THR A 124 2.68 5.53 -5.71
N ALA A 125 2.49 4.50 -4.89
CA ALA A 125 3.43 4.09 -3.86
C ALA A 125 4.83 3.84 -4.43
N THR A 126 5.82 4.49 -3.83
CA THR A 126 7.21 4.37 -4.22
C THR A 126 8.13 4.49 -3.01
N ILE A 127 9.30 3.87 -3.12
CA ILE A 127 10.40 4.04 -2.16
C ILE A 127 11.46 4.90 -2.84
N THR A 128 11.70 6.08 -2.28
CA THR A 128 12.74 7.00 -2.73
C THR A 128 13.88 7.03 -1.73
N TYR A 129 15.07 7.42 -2.19
CA TYR A 129 16.26 7.55 -1.37
C TYR A 129 16.80 8.97 -1.49
N GLU A 130 17.24 9.56 -0.38
CA GLU A 130 17.92 10.86 -0.40
C GLU A 130 19.20 10.80 -1.25
N ASP A 131 19.94 9.70 -1.13
CA ASP A 131 21.08 9.37 -2.01
C ASP A 131 20.82 8.05 -2.73
N SER A 132 20.41 8.16 -3.99
CA SER A 132 20.20 7.02 -4.89
C SER A 132 21.44 6.17 -5.14
N ASN A 133 22.65 6.71 -4.90
CA ASN A 133 23.90 5.95 -5.06
C ASN A 133 24.29 5.16 -3.80
N ALA A 134 23.69 5.49 -2.66
CA ALA A 134 23.92 4.83 -1.38
C ALA A 134 22.59 4.50 -0.67
N PRO A 135 21.75 3.61 -1.26
CA PRO A 135 20.47 3.28 -0.68
C PRO A 135 20.65 2.59 0.68
N SER A 136 19.94 3.08 1.68
CA SER A 136 19.96 2.56 3.04
C SER A 136 18.58 2.70 3.68
N TYR A 137 18.37 1.97 4.78
CA TYR A 137 17.13 2.12 5.57
C TYR A 137 16.98 3.54 6.12
N ALA A 138 18.07 4.17 6.55
CA ALA A 138 18.06 5.48 7.20
C ALA A 138 17.77 6.65 6.24
N ASN A 139 18.06 6.49 4.95
CA ASN A 139 17.89 7.55 3.95
C ASN A 139 16.77 7.27 2.94
N CYS A 140 15.87 6.32 3.26
CA CYS A 140 14.76 6.00 2.39
C CYS A 140 13.44 6.53 2.94
N SER A 141 12.56 6.94 2.02
CA SER A 141 11.20 7.39 2.31
C SER A 141 10.20 6.56 1.53
N PHE A 142 9.10 6.21 2.19
CA PHE A 142 7.92 5.67 1.54
C PHE A 142 6.97 6.82 1.21
N SER A 143 6.60 6.95 -0.05
CA SER A 143 5.72 8.04 -0.51
C SER A 143 4.63 7.55 -1.44
N PHE A 144 3.50 8.26 -1.44
CA PHE A 144 2.30 7.95 -2.21
C PHE A 144 1.41 9.19 -2.34
N MET A 145 0.41 9.13 -3.21
CA MET A 145 -0.66 10.12 -3.32
C MET A 145 -1.94 9.63 -2.64
N ALA A 146 -2.62 10.50 -1.92
CA ALA A 146 -3.96 10.27 -1.36
C ALA A 146 -4.74 11.59 -1.29
N ASP A 147 -6.00 11.60 -1.76
CA ASP A 147 -6.86 12.80 -1.84
C ASP A 147 -6.18 14.00 -2.54
N GLY A 148 -5.36 13.72 -3.57
CA GLY A 148 -4.60 14.75 -4.29
C GLY A 148 -3.41 15.33 -3.53
N GLU A 149 -3.06 14.80 -2.37
CA GLU A 149 -1.92 15.22 -1.56
C GLU A 149 -0.75 14.23 -1.68
N TYR A 150 0.46 14.77 -1.79
CA TYR A 150 1.69 13.98 -1.74
C TYR A 150 2.04 13.68 -0.27
N CYS A 151 1.96 12.40 0.08
CA CYS A 151 2.27 11.88 1.39
C CYS A 151 3.64 11.20 1.36
N SER A 152 4.52 11.54 2.29
CA SER A 152 5.86 10.93 2.41
C SER A 152 6.27 10.79 3.87
N LEU A 153 6.90 9.67 4.21
CA LEU A 153 7.40 9.41 5.54
C LEU A 153 8.62 8.48 5.53
N SER A 154 9.44 8.54 6.58
CA SER A 154 10.54 7.60 6.78
C SER A 154 10.03 6.19 7.15
N LEU A 155 10.84 5.16 6.94
CA LEU A 155 10.48 3.81 7.38
C LEU A 155 10.39 3.68 8.91
N ASP A 156 11.11 4.50 9.68
CA ASP A 156 10.94 4.54 11.14
C ASP A 156 9.54 5.01 11.51
N LYS A 157 9.03 6.04 10.83
CA LYS A 157 7.68 6.53 11.06
C LYS A 157 6.63 5.51 10.61
N LEU A 158 6.91 4.79 9.52
CA LEU A 158 6.06 3.71 9.05
C LEU A 158 5.95 2.62 10.12
N ASN A 159 7.08 2.23 10.71
CA ASN A 159 7.12 1.25 11.77
C ASN A 159 6.39 1.72 13.04
N GLU A 160 6.48 3.01 13.38
CA GLU A 160 5.73 3.59 14.49
C GLU A 160 4.21 3.50 14.25
N ILE A 161 3.73 3.87 13.06
CA ILE A 161 2.29 3.86 12.72
C ILE A 161 1.71 2.44 12.82
N TYR A 162 2.49 1.44 12.40
CA TYR A 162 2.07 0.04 12.39
C TYR A 162 2.51 -0.75 13.61
N GLU A 163 3.14 -0.09 14.59
CA GLU A 163 3.68 -0.70 15.81
C GLU A 163 4.61 -1.91 15.51
N THR A 164 5.33 -1.87 14.39
CA THR A 164 6.26 -2.94 13.99
C THR A 164 7.64 -2.75 14.63
N ALA A 165 8.52 -3.73 14.46
CA ALA A 165 9.84 -3.71 15.09
C ALA A 165 10.65 -2.45 14.71
N THR A 166 11.04 -1.68 15.72
CA THR A 166 11.76 -0.39 15.59
C THR A 166 13.24 -0.50 15.25
N LYS A 167 13.82 -1.71 15.31
CA LYS A 167 15.23 -1.93 14.98
C LYS A 167 15.36 -2.59 13.62
N PRO A 168 15.91 -1.90 12.61
CA PRO A 168 16.19 -2.52 11.32
C PRO A 168 17.19 -3.67 11.53
N LYS A 169 16.77 -4.88 11.19
CA LYS A 169 17.65 -6.04 11.16
C LYS A 169 18.20 -6.15 9.75
N GLY A 170 19.48 -5.84 9.57
CA GLY A 170 20.14 -5.90 8.26
C GLY A 170 20.09 -7.32 7.69
N VAL A 171 19.21 -7.54 6.72
CA VAL A 171 19.04 -8.83 6.05
C VAL A 171 18.70 -8.58 4.59
N ALA A 172 19.44 -9.24 3.70
CA ALA A 172 19.15 -9.25 2.28
C ALA A 172 18.48 -10.58 1.91
N VAL A 173 17.39 -10.54 1.15
CA VAL A 173 16.76 -11.73 0.58
C VAL A 173 17.70 -12.31 -0.48
N ALA A 174 18.16 -13.54 -0.28
CA ALA A 174 18.89 -14.24 -1.32
C ALA A 174 17.95 -14.47 -2.51
N LYS A 175 18.34 -13.99 -3.70
CA LYS A 175 17.59 -14.19 -4.96
C LYS A 175 17.33 -15.67 -5.26
N ASN A 176 18.21 -16.55 -4.77
CA ASN A 176 18.08 -18.00 -4.90
C ASN A 176 17.93 -18.62 -3.50
N PHE A 177 16.69 -18.99 -3.15
CA PHE A 177 16.40 -19.69 -1.91
C PHE A 177 16.71 -21.20 -2.07
N SER A 178 17.99 -21.55 -1.93
CA SER A 178 18.50 -22.92 -1.99
C SER A 178 18.16 -23.84 -0.80
N PRO A 179 17.88 -23.39 0.45
CA PRO A 179 17.51 -24.28 1.55
C PRO A 179 16.04 -24.76 1.53
N SER A 180 15.32 -24.53 0.43
CA SER A 180 13.88 -24.81 0.34
C SER A 180 13.49 -26.24 0.70
N ASN A 181 14.25 -27.24 0.27
CA ASN A 181 13.92 -28.63 0.59
C ASN A 181 14.25 -29.00 2.05
N ALA A 182 15.40 -28.57 2.58
CA ALA A 182 15.79 -28.92 3.95
C ALA A 182 14.84 -28.36 4.99
N PHE A 183 14.47 -27.08 4.87
CA PHE A 183 13.49 -26.48 5.78
C PHE A 183 12.10 -27.10 5.61
N TRP A 184 11.66 -27.33 4.36
CA TRP A 184 10.38 -27.98 4.09
C TRP A 184 10.29 -29.38 4.70
N ASP A 185 11.33 -30.20 4.56
CA ASP A 185 11.41 -31.55 5.12
C ASP A 185 11.32 -31.53 6.67
N CYS A 186 11.77 -30.44 7.32
CA CYS A 186 11.62 -30.25 8.76
C CYS A 186 10.18 -29.96 9.19
N ILE A 187 9.39 -29.24 8.38
CA ILE A 187 8.08 -28.74 8.81
C ILE A 187 6.88 -29.42 8.13
N ALA A 188 7.08 -30.11 7.00
CA ALA A 188 6.02 -30.60 6.14
C ALA A 188 6.25 -32.04 5.66
N ASN A 189 5.23 -32.61 5.02
CA ASN A 189 5.28 -33.92 4.38
C ASN A 189 5.44 -33.81 2.86
N GLY A 190 6.24 -34.69 2.26
CA GLY A 190 6.45 -34.77 0.81
C GLY A 190 7.40 -33.69 0.28
N ASN A 191 7.73 -33.76 -1.01
CA ASN A 191 8.72 -32.87 -1.61
C ASN A 191 8.17 -31.46 -1.82
N PHE A 192 9.00 -30.45 -1.58
CA PHE A 192 8.65 -29.09 -1.94
C PHE A 192 8.72 -28.90 -3.46
N THR A 193 7.65 -28.33 -4.02
CA THR A 193 7.66 -27.80 -5.39
C THR A 193 6.87 -26.50 -5.38
N PRO A 194 7.46 -25.35 -5.72
CA PRO A 194 6.80 -24.05 -5.61
C PRO A 194 5.47 -24.02 -6.37
N GLY A 195 4.41 -23.55 -5.72
CA GLY A 195 3.06 -23.49 -6.31
C GLY A 195 2.37 -24.84 -6.51
N LYS A 196 3.00 -25.95 -6.09
CA LYS A 196 2.41 -27.29 -6.03
C LYS A 196 2.37 -27.86 -4.61
N ALA A 197 3.26 -27.38 -3.74
CA ALA A 197 3.22 -27.65 -2.31
C ALA A 197 2.01 -26.96 -1.67
N TYR A 198 1.32 -27.66 -0.79
CA TYR A 198 0.12 -27.19 -0.09
C TYR A 198 0.41 -26.89 1.37
N GLN A 199 -0.23 -25.86 1.93
CA GLN A 199 -0.14 -25.53 3.36
C GLN A 199 -0.61 -26.70 4.24
N SER A 200 -1.57 -27.51 3.77
CA SER A 200 -2.03 -28.71 4.49
C SER A 200 -0.93 -29.76 4.72
N GLN A 201 0.16 -29.71 3.94
CA GLN A 201 1.31 -30.60 4.14
C GLN A 201 2.18 -30.18 5.33
N ILE A 202 2.09 -28.92 5.79
CA ILE A 202 2.77 -28.44 7.01
C ILE A 202 2.17 -29.17 8.22
N ARG A 203 3.02 -29.83 9.00
CA ARG A 203 2.61 -30.71 10.11
C ARG A 203 2.17 -29.94 11.35
N ASN A 204 2.89 -28.86 11.69
CA ASN A 204 2.56 -28.05 12.85
C ASN A 204 1.38 -27.11 12.51
N PRO A 205 0.27 -27.14 13.27
CA PRO A 205 -0.93 -26.34 13.00
C PRO A 205 -0.68 -24.83 13.14
N ALA A 206 0.07 -24.39 14.14
CA ALA A 206 0.44 -22.98 14.31
C ALA A 206 1.25 -22.47 13.10
N LEU A 207 2.26 -23.23 12.65
CA LEU A 207 3.04 -22.88 11.44
C LEU A 207 2.18 -22.86 10.17
N ARG A 208 1.17 -23.72 10.08
CA ARG A 208 0.21 -23.72 8.96
C ARG A 208 -0.62 -22.43 8.96
N VAL A 209 -1.09 -22.00 10.12
CA VAL A 209 -1.82 -20.74 10.27
C VAL A 209 -0.92 -19.54 9.99
N ILE A 210 0.31 -19.54 10.49
CA ILE A 210 1.32 -18.50 10.19
C ILE A 210 1.59 -18.44 8.68
N ALA A 211 1.70 -19.58 8.00
CA ALA A 211 1.83 -19.62 6.54
C ALA A 211 0.64 -18.95 5.85
N LYS A 212 -0.58 -19.21 6.32
CA LYS A 212 -1.82 -18.60 5.81
C LYS A 212 -1.85 -17.09 6.03
N ILE A 213 -1.44 -16.63 7.21
CA ILE A 213 -1.30 -15.21 7.54
C ILE A 213 -0.31 -14.53 6.60
N ILE A 214 0.88 -15.11 6.40
CA ILE A 214 1.92 -14.57 5.49
C ILE A 214 1.38 -14.47 4.06
N SER A 215 0.76 -15.55 3.56
CA SER A 215 0.16 -15.57 2.22
C SER A 215 -0.83 -14.44 2.01
N ASN A 216 -1.68 -14.18 3.01
CA ASN A 216 -2.72 -13.17 2.95
C ASN A 216 -2.14 -11.75 3.09
N LEU A 217 -1.40 -11.51 4.17
CA LEU A 217 -0.92 -10.19 4.56
C LEU A 217 0.21 -9.68 3.67
N LEU A 218 1.19 -10.54 3.35
CA LEU A 218 2.47 -10.12 2.76
C LEU A 218 2.53 -10.41 1.25
N PHE A 219 1.68 -11.32 0.78
CA PHE A 219 1.60 -11.71 -0.62
C PHE A 219 0.23 -11.39 -1.25
N ALA A 220 -0.70 -10.80 -0.49
CA ALA A 220 -2.04 -10.40 -0.93
C ALA A 220 -2.82 -11.53 -1.63
N LYS A 221 -2.62 -12.79 -1.21
CA LYS A 221 -3.30 -13.94 -1.84
C LYS A 221 -4.70 -14.15 -1.29
N ASP A 222 -5.67 -14.21 -2.20
CA ASP A 222 -7.04 -14.61 -1.89
C ASP A 222 -7.11 -16.10 -1.47
N LEU A 223 -6.44 -16.97 -2.24
CA LEU A 223 -6.31 -18.40 -1.97
C LEU A 223 -4.91 -18.71 -1.43
N THR A 224 -4.83 -19.10 -0.16
CA THR A 224 -3.56 -19.37 0.52
C THR A 224 -3.12 -20.83 0.41
N SER A 225 -3.88 -21.70 -0.25
CA SER A 225 -3.68 -23.15 -0.20
C SER A 225 -2.30 -23.63 -0.65
N LYS A 226 -1.67 -22.95 -1.61
CA LYS A 226 -0.38 -23.32 -2.20
C LYS A 226 0.75 -22.44 -1.68
N VAL A 227 1.91 -23.02 -1.41
CA VAL A 227 3.11 -22.33 -0.94
C VAL A 227 4.05 -22.06 -2.12
N THR A 228 4.40 -20.80 -2.32
CA THR A 228 5.40 -20.32 -3.29
C THR A 228 6.80 -20.26 -2.66
N ASN A 229 7.83 -20.04 -3.49
CA ASN A 229 9.19 -19.84 -3.01
C ASN A 229 9.30 -18.65 -2.06
N GLY A 230 8.64 -17.52 -2.37
CA GLY A 230 8.68 -16.33 -1.52
C GLY A 230 8.05 -16.59 -0.16
N GLU A 231 6.90 -17.28 -0.13
CA GLU A 231 6.23 -17.65 1.13
C GLU A 231 7.06 -18.63 1.96
N LEU A 232 7.68 -19.63 1.32
CA LEU A 232 8.54 -20.56 2.05
C LEU A 232 9.78 -19.86 2.60
N GLN A 233 10.44 -19.04 1.80
CA GLN A 233 11.58 -18.24 2.23
C GLN A 233 11.20 -17.35 3.41
N THR A 234 10.02 -16.73 3.37
CA THR A 234 9.48 -15.94 4.49
C THR A 234 9.31 -16.78 5.75
N LEU A 235 8.69 -17.96 5.64
CA LEU A 235 8.52 -18.87 6.78
C LEU A 235 9.86 -19.32 7.36
N THR A 236 10.83 -19.66 6.51
CA THR A 236 12.19 -19.99 6.93
C THR A 236 12.82 -18.83 7.68
N MET A 237 12.69 -17.62 7.14
CA MET A 237 13.20 -16.39 7.72
C MET A 237 12.56 -16.03 9.07
N ILE A 238 11.28 -16.37 9.25
CA ILE A 238 10.56 -16.24 10.53
C ILE A 238 11.10 -17.25 11.55
N CYS A 239 11.23 -18.52 11.15
CA CYS A 239 11.75 -19.58 12.00
C CYS A 239 13.24 -19.39 12.35
N GLU A 240 14.04 -18.85 11.43
CA GLU A 240 15.48 -18.61 11.58
C GLU A 240 15.82 -17.18 12.07
N ARG A 241 14.82 -16.33 12.27
CA ARG A 241 14.94 -14.89 12.66
C ARG A 241 15.92 -14.06 11.80
N ARG A 242 15.70 -13.98 10.49
CA ARG A 242 16.31 -12.97 9.59
C ARG A 242 15.28 -12.59 8.51
N GLN A 243 14.79 -11.34 8.42
CA GLN A 243 13.57 -10.91 7.69
C GLN A 243 13.76 -10.19 6.34
N CYS A 244 12.78 -10.30 5.42
CA CYS A 244 12.41 -9.42 4.28
C CYS A 244 11.47 -10.18 3.29
N LEU A 245 10.57 -9.47 2.60
CA LEU A 245 9.38 -9.98 1.89
C LEU A 245 9.21 -9.41 0.48
N MET A 246 8.50 -10.14 -0.41
CA MET A 246 7.56 -9.70 -1.49
C MET A 246 7.61 -10.57 -2.77
N HIS A 247 6.44 -11.06 -3.25
CA HIS A 247 5.84 -10.92 -4.61
C HIS A 247 4.63 -11.88 -4.80
N GLY A 248 3.45 -11.35 -5.14
CA GLY A 248 2.23 -12.13 -5.46
C GLY A 248 1.60 -11.71 -6.79
N SER A 249 0.83 -12.61 -7.42
CA SER A 249 0.09 -12.36 -8.66
C SER A 249 -1.37 -12.88 -8.63
N ASN A 250 -2.24 -12.13 -9.34
CA ASN A 250 -3.65 -12.32 -9.75
C ASN A 250 -4.74 -12.49 -8.67
N LYS A 251 -5.92 -11.84 -8.75
CA LYS A 251 -6.35 -10.47 -9.10
C LYS A 251 -7.56 -10.19 -8.19
N LYS A 252 -7.26 -10.00 -6.92
CA LYS A 252 -8.06 -9.37 -5.87
C LYS A 252 -7.01 -8.77 -4.95
N ASP A 253 -7.24 -7.57 -4.46
CA ASP A 253 -6.33 -6.97 -3.49
C ASP A 253 -7.01 -6.95 -2.13
N ILE A 254 -6.35 -7.53 -1.15
CA ILE A 254 -6.80 -7.65 0.23
C ILE A 254 -5.90 -6.86 1.18
N SER A 255 -4.99 -6.03 0.66
CA SER A 255 -4.06 -5.24 1.48
C SER A 255 -4.63 -3.87 1.86
N GLY A 256 -5.73 -3.44 1.22
CA GLY A 256 -6.23 -2.07 1.32
C GLY A 256 -6.63 -1.62 2.73
N SER A 257 -7.13 -2.50 3.61
CA SER A 257 -7.44 -2.13 4.99
C SER A 257 -6.19 -1.73 5.78
N LEU A 258 -5.02 -2.29 5.45
CA LEU A 258 -3.76 -1.92 6.10
C LEU A 258 -3.35 -0.49 5.78
N LEU A 259 -3.91 0.16 4.76
CA LEU A 259 -3.54 1.54 4.43
C LEU A 259 -4.26 2.59 5.28
N THR A 260 -5.33 2.20 5.98
CA THR A 260 -6.17 3.12 6.76
C THR A 260 -5.43 3.85 7.90
N PRO A 261 -4.49 3.24 8.64
CA PRO A 261 -3.62 3.96 9.57
C PRO A 261 -2.83 5.11 8.93
N LEU A 262 -2.38 4.96 7.68
CA LEU A 262 -1.67 6.03 6.97
C LEU A 262 -2.59 7.21 6.68
N PHE A 263 -3.82 6.94 6.24
CA PHE A 263 -4.80 8.01 5.98
C PHE A 263 -5.10 8.81 7.25
N LYS A 264 -5.24 8.12 8.39
CA LYS A 264 -5.40 8.77 9.70
C LYS A 264 -4.17 9.58 10.09
N HIS A 265 -2.97 9.04 9.85
CA HIS A 265 -1.71 9.74 10.15
C HIS A 265 -1.59 11.07 9.38
N PHE A 266 -1.92 11.06 8.09
CA PHE A 266 -1.90 12.26 7.24
C PHE A 266 -3.16 13.12 7.36
N SER A 267 -4.09 12.80 8.27
CA SER A 267 -5.33 13.55 8.47
C SER A 267 -6.21 13.65 7.20
N ILE A 268 -6.17 12.63 6.34
CA ILE A 268 -7.05 12.54 5.18
C ILE A 268 -8.49 12.41 5.65
N ASP A 269 -9.39 13.20 5.07
CA ASP A 269 -10.81 13.18 5.40
C ASP A 269 -11.50 11.94 4.80
N LEU A 270 -11.52 10.87 5.60
CA LEU A 270 -12.16 9.60 5.23
C LEU A 270 -13.69 9.73 5.02
N GLY A 271 -14.32 10.81 5.52
CA GLY A 271 -15.75 11.05 5.35
C GLY A 271 -16.16 11.35 3.91
N LYS A 272 -15.20 11.75 3.06
CA LYS A 272 -15.41 11.97 1.62
C LYS A 272 -15.50 10.67 0.82
N TYR A 273 -15.04 9.56 1.39
CA TYR A 273 -14.82 8.33 0.66
C TYR A 273 -15.80 7.22 1.03
N SER A 274 -16.09 6.36 0.06
CA SER A 274 -16.74 5.09 0.32
C SER A 274 -15.90 4.25 1.28
N VAL A 275 -16.57 3.63 2.25
CA VAL A 275 -15.94 2.80 3.28
C VAL A 275 -16.60 1.44 3.30
N ASN A 276 -15.78 0.39 3.19
CA ASN A 276 -16.18 -0.96 3.53
C ASN A 276 -15.84 -1.20 5.01
N LYS A 277 -16.89 -1.34 5.83
CA LYS A 277 -16.80 -1.56 7.28
C LYS A 277 -16.73 -3.03 7.67
N GLU A 278 -16.82 -3.94 6.70
CA GLU A 278 -16.72 -5.36 6.97
C GLU A 278 -15.31 -5.70 7.44
N VAL A 279 -15.23 -6.32 8.62
CA VAL A 279 -14.01 -6.94 9.10
C VAL A 279 -14.03 -8.39 8.65
N GLN A 280 -12.97 -8.81 7.98
CA GLN A 280 -12.78 -10.21 7.59
C GLN A 280 -11.71 -10.86 8.44
N TYR A 281 -11.91 -12.14 8.73
CA TYR A 281 -10.95 -12.98 9.44
C TYR A 281 -10.43 -14.08 8.54
N LEU A 282 -9.24 -14.57 8.85
CA LEU A 282 -8.72 -15.77 8.21
C LEU A 282 -9.63 -16.95 8.58
N ASP A 283 -10.04 -17.68 7.55
CA ASP A 283 -10.63 -19.01 7.71
C ASP A 283 -9.52 -19.95 8.21
N ILE A 284 -9.65 -20.55 9.40
CA ILE A 284 -8.58 -21.35 10.03
C ILE A 284 -8.96 -22.82 10.08
#